data_AF-A0A9Q0IAS2-F1
#
_entry.id   AF-A0A9Q0IAS2-F1
#
_cell.length_a   1.000
_cell.length_b   1.000
_cell.length_c   1.000
_cell.angle_alpha   90.00
_cell.angle_beta   90.00
_cell.angle_gamma   90.00
#
_symmetry.space_group_name_H-M   'P 1'
#
loop_
_entity.id
_entity.type
_entity.pdbx_description
1 polymer ?
#
loop_
_entity_poly.entity_id
_entity_poly.type
_entity_poly.pdbx_seq_one_letter_code
_entity_poly.pdbx_strand_id
1 'polypeptide(L)'
;MALPDWSATLIATASFCGIIFICLRFGRTLKVIFNKSLGKAMARSEKPLFRIAYTLYTKTRLGYLFYKRQIKKAREQYPTGHTTGQPMVMNGIKIVPVPVLSDNYSYLVIDTSSGEAVAVDPADPQAVQAAILEEQATLKAILCTHKHWDHSGGNNALKKIHSCRVYGNAADNIPGLTHPLSHKDTLTVGRMHFKALLTPGHTVGHMVYLLEGRPNGTPPSLFSGDLVFLSGSGRMFEGSPTTMLSSLDTVGGLSDDTLLWPAKQRCQGEQRGLKLCTCPSTIGDEKAYNPFLRLHSPELQRALGLQQLQDEDYTEFRARVLVELRKHKDLYNRR
;
A
#
# COMPACT_ATOMS: atom_id res chain seq x y z
N MET A 1 -28.73 -34.03 -14.75
CA MET A 1 -28.10 -32.82 -15.33
C MET A 1 -27.49 -32.02 -14.18
N ALA A 2 -26.17 -31.96 -14.09
CA ALA A 2 -25.49 -31.14 -13.08
C ALA A 2 -25.61 -29.66 -13.47
N LEU A 3 -26.06 -28.82 -12.54
CA LEU A 3 -26.12 -27.38 -12.75
C LEU A 3 -24.67 -26.81 -12.84
N PRO A 4 -24.40 -25.81 -13.69
CA PRO A 4 -23.07 -25.21 -13.78
C PRO A 4 -22.66 -24.49 -12.49
N ASP A 5 -21.36 -24.53 -12.14
CA ASP A 5 -20.77 -23.95 -10.91
C ASP A 5 -21.07 -22.45 -10.68
N TRP A 6 -21.42 -21.70 -11.72
CA TRP A 6 -21.79 -20.28 -11.60
C TRP A 6 -23.17 -20.09 -10.96
N SER A 7 -24.06 -21.08 -11.01
CA SER A 7 -25.41 -20.99 -10.46
C SER A 7 -25.42 -20.98 -8.92
N ALA A 8 -24.55 -21.79 -8.29
CA ALA A 8 -24.31 -21.74 -6.84
C ALA A 8 -23.71 -20.39 -6.41
N THR A 9 -22.85 -19.81 -7.26
CA THR A 9 -22.24 -18.50 -7.01
C THR A 9 -23.28 -17.38 -7.08
N LEU A 10 -24.21 -17.44 -8.04
CA LEU A 10 -25.28 -16.45 -8.20
C LEU A 10 -26.29 -16.48 -7.03
N ILE A 11 -26.70 -17.68 -6.61
CA ILE A 11 -27.63 -17.88 -5.48
C ILE A 11 -26.97 -17.41 -4.17
N ALA A 12 -25.69 -17.71 -3.96
CA ALA A 12 -24.93 -17.23 -2.80
C ALA A 12 -24.77 -15.70 -2.78
N THR A 13 -24.55 -15.06 -3.95
CA THR A 13 -24.46 -13.59 -4.04
C THR A 13 -25.78 -12.89 -3.72
N ALA A 14 -26.92 -13.43 -4.16
CA ALA A 14 -28.24 -12.89 -3.84
C ALA A 14 -28.56 -13.00 -2.35
N SER A 15 -28.24 -14.13 -1.70
CA SER A 15 -28.43 -14.31 -0.26
C SER A 15 -27.51 -13.40 0.57
N PHE A 16 -26.26 -13.20 0.16
CA PHE A 16 -25.34 -12.31 0.88
C PHE A 16 -25.75 -10.83 0.78
N CYS A 17 -26.22 -10.39 -0.38
CA CYS A 17 -26.79 -9.05 -0.57
C CYS A 17 -28.06 -8.86 0.26
N GLY A 18 -28.94 -9.87 0.34
CA GLY A 18 -30.13 -9.86 1.19
C GLY A 18 -29.80 -9.73 2.68
N ILE A 19 -28.80 -10.47 3.17
CA ILE A 19 -28.37 -10.44 4.57
C ILE A 19 -27.71 -9.09 4.91
N ILE A 20 -26.88 -8.52 4.03
CA ILE A 20 -26.31 -7.17 4.21
C ILE A 20 -27.43 -6.12 4.28
N PHE A 21 -28.47 -6.25 3.45
CA PHE A 21 -29.61 -5.34 3.46
C PHE A 21 -30.40 -5.42 4.78
N ILE A 22 -30.56 -6.63 5.33
CA ILE A 22 -31.19 -6.85 6.64
C ILE A 22 -30.33 -6.28 7.79
N CYS A 23 -29.01 -6.47 7.76
CA CYS A 23 -28.09 -5.90 8.75
C CYS A 23 -27.96 -4.37 8.68
N LEU A 24 -28.17 -3.77 7.51
CA LEU A 24 -28.27 -2.31 7.37
C LEU A 24 -29.58 -1.75 7.91
N ARG A 25 -30.64 -2.58 7.96
CA ARG A 25 -32.00 -2.19 8.37
C ARG A 25 -32.30 -2.43 9.85
N PHE A 26 -31.59 -3.36 10.52
CA PHE A 26 -31.84 -3.71 11.94
C PHE A 26 -30.60 -3.58 12.84
N GLY A 27 -30.59 -2.54 13.69
CA GLY A 27 -30.01 -2.51 15.05
C GLY A 27 -28.48 -2.56 15.26
N ARG A 28 -27.97 -1.64 16.10
CA ARG A 28 -26.55 -1.52 16.52
C ARG A 28 -25.91 -2.84 17.02
N THR A 29 -26.69 -3.77 17.58
CA THR A 29 -26.21 -5.00 18.23
C THR A 29 -25.79 -6.09 17.23
N LEU A 30 -26.52 -6.28 16.13
CA LEU A 30 -26.16 -7.21 15.04
C LEU A 30 -24.89 -6.73 14.30
N LYS A 31 -24.69 -5.42 14.23
CA LYS A 31 -23.53 -4.78 13.60
C LYS A 31 -22.20 -5.11 14.30
N VAL A 32 -22.21 -5.27 15.62
CA VAL A 32 -21.02 -5.58 16.44
C VAL A 32 -20.62 -7.05 16.28
N ILE A 33 -21.60 -7.96 16.30
CA ILE A 33 -21.37 -9.40 16.13
C ILE A 33 -20.92 -9.69 14.69
N PHE A 34 -21.52 -9.04 13.70
CA PHE A 34 -21.13 -9.16 12.30
C PHE A 34 -19.72 -8.56 12.06
N ASN A 35 -19.36 -7.41 12.62
CA ASN A 35 -18.01 -6.85 12.48
C ASN A 35 -16.92 -7.75 13.11
N LYS A 36 -17.18 -8.38 14.26
CA LYS A 36 -16.23 -9.34 14.87
C LYS A 36 -16.12 -10.65 14.09
N SER A 37 -17.22 -11.12 13.49
CA SER A 37 -17.26 -12.36 12.70
C SER A 37 -16.65 -12.18 11.30
N LEU A 38 -16.98 -11.07 10.61
CA LEU A 38 -16.43 -10.75 9.29
C LEU A 38 -14.92 -10.47 9.36
N GLY A 39 -14.47 -9.76 10.40
CA GLY A 39 -13.04 -9.55 10.66
C GLY A 39 -12.26 -10.86 10.89
N LYS A 40 -12.91 -11.89 11.47
CA LYS A 40 -12.36 -13.25 11.62
C LYS A 40 -12.44 -14.10 10.34
N ALA A 41 -13.40 -13.84 9.46
CA ALA A 41 -13.54 -14.54 8.17
C ALA A 41 -12.60 -13.99 7.08
N MET A 42 -12.25 -12.70 7.15
CA MET A 42 -11.31 -11.99 6.25
C MET A 42 -9.81 -12.30 6.52
N ALA A 43 -9.58 -13.34 7.32
CA ALA A 43 -8.32 -13.68 7.96
C ALA A 43 -7.31 -14.46 7.09
N ARG A 44 -7.75 -15.04 5.98
CA ARG A 44 -6.93 -15.89 5.11
C ARG A 44 -7.30 -15.60 3.66
N SER A 45 -6.31 -15.20 2.86
CA SER A 45 -6.44 -14.95 1.41
C SER A 45 -6.99 -16.17 0.64
N GLU A 46 -6.86 -17.36 1.22
CA GLU A 46 -7.28 -18.64 0.65
C GLU A 46 -8.77 -18.97 0.81
N LYS A 47 -9.54 -18.22 1.61
CA LYS A 47 -10.97 -18.54 1.82
C LYS A 47 -11.85 -17.98 0.70
N PRO A 48 -12.83 -18.74 0.17
CA PRO A 48 -13.75 -18.28 -0.88
C PRO A 48 -14.45 -16.97 -0.53
N LEU A 49 -14.90 -16.80 0.72
CA LEU A 49 -15.53 -15.57 1.20
C LEU A 49 -14.61 -14.35 1.15
N PHE A 50 -13.32 -14.52 1.44
CA PHE A 50 -12.34 -13.45 1.32
C PHE A 50 -12.22 -13.03 -0.15
N ARG A 51 -12.07 -13.98 -1.08
CA ARG A 51 -11.97 -13.69 -2.52
C ARG A 51 -13.21 -12.97 -3.05
N ILE A 52 -14.41 -13.37 -2.62
CA ILE A 52 -15.66 -12.68 -2.97
C ILE A 52 -15.65 -11.25 -2.42
N ALA A 53 -15.41 -11.07 -1.11
CA ALA A 53 -15.41 -9.74 -0.49
C ALA A 53 -14.34 -8.81 -1.10
N TYR A 54 -13.15 -9.34 -1.37
CA TYR A 54 -12.06 -8.61 -2.01
C TYR A 54 -12.37 -8.25 -3.46
N THR A 55 -13.03 -9.13 -4.20
CA THR A 55 -13.51 -8.83 -5.56
C THR A 55 -14.56 -7.72 -5.53
N LEU A 56 -15.51 -7.77 -4.58
CA LEU A 56 -16.50 -6.70 -4.40
C LEU A 56 -15.83 -5.37 -4.05
N TYR A 57 -14.80 -5.39 -3.21
CA TYR A 57 -14.04 -4.21 -2.82
C TYR A 57 -13.25 -3.60 -3.99
N THR A 58 -12.58 -4.43 -4.80
CA THR A 58 -11.71 -3.93 -5.89
C THR A 58 -12.45 -3.63 -7.18
N LYS A 59 -13.53 -4.35 -7.51
CA LYS A 59 -14.16 -4.29 -8.84
C LYS A 59 -15.52 -3.62 -8.90
N THR A 60 -16.11 -3.22 -7.78
CA THR A 60 -17.49 -2.70 -7.77
C THR A 60 -17.61 -1.35 -7.07
N ARG A 61 -18.74 -0.66 -7.33
CA ARG A 61 -19.10 0.58 -6.63
C ARG A 61 -19.25 0.38 -5.12
N LEU A 62 -19.49 -0.83 -4.63
CA LEU A 62 -19.56 -1.12 -3.19
C LEU A 62 -18.23 -0.86 -2.50
N GLY A 63 -17.12 -1.27 -3.13
CA GLY A 63 -15.77 -0.96 -2.63
C GLY A 63 -15.50 0.52 -2.54
N TYR A 64 -15.87 1.26 -3.59
CA TYR A 64 -15.78 2.72 -3.59
C TYR A 64 -16.65 3.38 -2.51
N LEU A 65 -17.86 2.86 -2.25
CA LEU A 65 -18.71 3.33 -1.14
C LEU A 65 -18.10 3.03 0.23
N PHE A 66 -17.48 1.86 0.40
CA PHE A 66 -16.76 1.50 1.62
C PHE A 66 -15.57 2.42 1.88
N TYR A 67 -14.76 2.68 0.85
CA TYR A 67 -13.69 3.68 0.88
C TYR A 67 -14.20 5.07 1.28
N LYS A 68 -15.28 5.56 0.65
CA LYS A 68 -15.85 6.87 1.02
C LYS A 68 -16.31 6.94 2.47
N ARG A 69 -16.82 5.84 3.02
CA ARG A 69 -17.15 5.75 4.45
C ARG A 69 -15.88 5.79 5.33
N GLN A 70 -14.79 5.15 4.91
CA GLN A 70 -13.52 5.22 5.63
C GLN A 70 -12.97 6.65 5.65
N ILE A 71 -12.97 7.35 4.51
CA ILE A 71 -12.58 8.77 4.44
C ILE A 71 -13.40 9.60 5.42
N LYS A 72 -14.74 9.47 5.37
CA LYS A 72 -15.62 10.25 6.25
C LYS A 72 -15.28 10.00 7.73
N LYS A 73 -15.15 8.73 8.13
CA LYS A 73 -14.81 8.36 9.51
C LYS A 73 -13.42 8.87 9.91
N ALA A 74 -12.44 8.76 9.02
CA ALA A 74 -11.08 9.21 9.27
C ALA A 74 -11.04 10.72 9.50
N ARG A 75 -11.74 11.51 8.69
CA ARG A 75 -11.81 12.98 8.87
C ARG A 75 -12.53 13.39 10.15
N GLU A 76 -13.57 12.65 10.54
CA GLU A 76 -14.26 12.85 11.82
C GLU A 76 -13.32 12.55 13.01
N GLN A 77 -12.49 11.53 12.89
CA GLN A 77 -11.57 11.10 13.95
C GLN A 77 -10.26 11.89 13.99
N TYR A 78 -9.77 12.34 12.83
CA TYR A 78 -8.47 12.96 12.60
C TYR A 78 -8.64 14.17 11.66
N PRO A 79 -9.26 15.28 12.11
CA PRO A 79 -9.57 16.42 11.24
C PRO A 79 -8.32 17.10 10.66
N THR A 80 -7.18 17.00 11.32
CA THR A 80 -5.88 17.54 10.89
C THR A 80 -4.90 16.45 10.44
N GLY A 81 -5.38 15.22 10.17
CA GLY A 81 -4.52 14.06 9.92
C GLY A 81 -4.19 13.27 11.20
N HIS A 82 -3.85 12.00 11.03
CA HIS A 82 -3.55 11.08 12.14
C HIS A 82 -2.17 11.32 12.79
N THR A 83 -1.30 12.04 12.08
CA THR A 83 0.06 12.41 12.47
C THR A 83 0.38 13.79 11.91
N THR A 84 1.43 14.43 12.43
CA THR A 84 2.02 15.62 11.80
C THR A 84 3.15 15.17 10.88
N GLY A 85 3.00 15.40 9.58
CA GLY A 85 4.05 15.15 8.60
C GLY A 85 5.16 16.20 8.74
N GLN A 86 6.42 15.75 8.74
CA GLN A 86 7.58 16.63 8.67
C GLN A 86 8.10 16.63 7.23
N PRO A 87 8.00 17.74 6.49
CA PRO A 87 8.57 17.83 5.16
C PRO A 87 10.09 17.62 5.19
N MET A 88 10.60 16.89 4.22
CA MET A 88 12.04 16.75 4.01
C MET A 88 12.45 17.48 2.75
N VAL A 89 13.46 18.35 2.83
CA VAL A 89 14.02 19.05 1.67
C VAL A 89 15.42 18.53 1.40
N MET A 90 15.67 18.08 0.17
CA MET A 90 16.96 17.60 -0.27
C MET A 90 17.23 18.08 -1.71
N ASN A 91 18.28 18.88 -1.90
CA ASN A 91 18.78 19.32 -3.23
C ASN A 91 17.69 19.87 -4.19
N GLY A 92 16.83 20.73 -3.64
CA GLY A 92 15.73 21.35 -4.39
C GLY A 92 14.56 20.42 -4.68
N ILE A 93 14.48 19.27 -4.02
CA ILE A 93 13.29 18.43 -3.92
C ILE A 93 12.74 18.50 -2.50
N LYS A 94 11.45 18.82 -2.35
CA LYS A 94 10.72 18.76 -1.08
C LYS A 94 9.75 17.58 -1.12
N ILE A 95 9.81 16.69 -0.14
CA ILE A 95 8.88 15.57 0.05
C ILE A 95 8.02 15.88 1.26
N VAL A 96 6.71 15.97 1.06
CA VAL A 96 5.72 16.27 2.11
C VAL A 96 4.87 15.01 2.34
N PRO A 97 5.00 14.34 3.50
CA PRO A 97 4.06 13.31 3.92
C PRO A 97 2.70 13.94 4.21
N VAL A 98 1.66 13.44 3.55
CA VAL A 98 0.27 13.86 3.76
C VAL A 98 -0.47 12.73 4.46
N PRO A 99 -0.78 12.85 5.76
CA PRO A 99 -1.56 11.85 6.48
C PRO A 99 -2.96 11.77 5.90
N VAL A 100 -3.36 10.57 5.48
CA VAL A 100 -4.68 10.29 4.91
C VAL A 100 -5.28 9.07 5.59
N LEU A 101 -6.61 8.99 5.60
CA LEU A 101 -7.35 7.91 6.25
C LEU A 101 -6.93 7.76 7.74
N SER A 102 -6.89 6.53 8.27
CA SER A 102 -6.53 6.26 9.66
C SER A 102 -5.04 6.19 9.91
N ASP A 103 -4.27 5.75 8.93
CA ASP A 103 -2.88 5.32 9.08
C ASP A 103 -2.10 5.34 7.76
N ASN A 104 -2.70 5.82 6.67
CA ASN A 104 -2.05 5.88 5.36
C ASN A 104 -1.30 7.21 5.17
N TYR A 105 -0.31 7.21 4.29
CA TYR A 105 0.32 8.41 3.77
C TYR A 105 0.18 8.48 2.26
N SER A 106 -0.20 9.66 1.78
CA SER A 106 0.15 10.12 0.44
C SER A 106 1.44 10.94 0.54
N TYR A 107 2.16 11.10 -0.58
CA TYR A 107 3.35 11.94 -0.61
C TYR A 107 3.23 12.99 -1.70
N LEU A 108 3.52 14.25 -1.38
CA LEU A 108 3.68 15.31 -2.36
C LEU A 108 5.17 15.58 -2.55
N VAL A 109 5.69 15.27 -3.73
CA VAL A 109 7.10 15.48 -4.11
C VAL A 109 7.16 16.71 -5.00
N ILE A 110 7.95 17.70 -4.63
CA ILE A 110 7.94 19.03 -5.23
C ILE A 110 9.34 19.40 -5.67
N ASP A 111 9.49 19.80 -6.92
CA ASP A 111 10.67 20.55 -7.37
C ASP A 111 10.55 21.99 -6.88
N THR A 112 11.36 22.37 -5.89
CA THR A 112 11.27 23.68 -5.23
C THR A 112 11.66 24.84 -6.15
N SER A 113 12.30 24.57 -7.29
CA SER A 113 12.69 25.61 -8.24
C SER A 113 11.58 25.99 -9.21
N SER A 114 10.80 25.00 -9.65
CA SER A 114 9.74 25.17 -10.65
C SER A 114 8.34 25.19 -10.02
N GLY A 115 8.22 24.71 -8.78
CA GLY A 115 6.93 24.45 -8.12
C GLY A 115 6.19 23.26 -8.70
N GLU A 116 6.76 22.52 -9.66
CA GLU A 116 6.13 21.32 -10.22
C GLU A 116 6.12 20.19 -9.19
N ALA A 117 4.99 19.49 -9.11
CA ALA A 117 4.80 18.44 -8.12
C ALA A 117 4.25 17.13 -8.69
N VAL A 118 4.58 16.06 -7.97
CA VAL A 118 4.11 14.70 -8.16
C VAL A 118 3.44 14.23 -6.87
N ALA A 119 2.21 13.74 -6.95
CA ALA A 119 1.55 13.10 -5.82
C ALA A 119 1.67 11.58 -5.92
N VAL A 120 2.19 10.93 -4.89
CA VAL A 120 2.22 9.47 -4.77
C VAL A 120 1.05 9.00 -3.91
N ASP A 121 0.29 8.04 -4.43
CA ASP A 121 -0.88 7.43 -3.78
C ASP A 121 -1.85 8.44 -3.14
N PRO A 122 -2.44 9.39 -3.92
CA PRO A 122 -3.32 10.42 -3.36
C PRO A 122 -4.68 9.84 -2.96
N ALA A 123 -4.72 9.16 -1.82
CA ALA A 123 -5.88 8.41 -1.36
C ALA A 123 -7.05 9.33 -1.01
N ASP A 124 -6.82 10.38 -0.22
CA ASP A 124 -7.81 11.39 0.09
C ASP A 124 -7.58 12.64 -0.78
N PRO A 125 -8.42 12.90 -1.79
CA PRO A 125 -8.21 14.02 -2.69
C PRO A 125 -8.33 15.39 -2.01
N GLN A 126 -9.06 15.52 -0.90
CA GLN A 126 -9.19 16.81 -0.22
C GLN A 126 -7.95 17.13 0.62
N ALA A 127 -7.43 16.14 1.35
CA ALA A 127 -6.20 16.30 2.13
C ALA A 127 -5.01 16.62 1.21
N VAL A 128 -4.88 15.89 0.11
CA VAL A 128 -3.82 16.13 -0.88
C VAL A 128 -4.00 17.47 -1.59
N GLN A 129 -5.24 17.85 -1.94
CA GLN A 129 -5.51 19.17 -2.52
C GLN A 129 -5.13 20.31 -1.56
N ALA A 130 -5.40 20.15 -0.25
CA ALA A 130 -5.01 21.14 0.75
C ALA A 130 -3.49 21.30 0.81
N ALA A 131 -2.74 20.19 0.84
CA ALA A 131 -1.28 20.22 0.82
C ALA A 131 -0.72 20.86 -0.46
N ILE A 132 -1.32 20.59 -1.63
CA ILE A 132 -0.93 21.23 -2.89
C ILE A 132 -1.09 22.75 -2.83
N LEU A 133 -2.19 23.24 -2.24
CA LEU A 133 -2.45 24.67 -2.10
C LEU A 133 -1.52 25.34 -1.08
N GLU A 134 -1.30 24.69 0.06
CA GLU A 134 -0.40 25.16 1.12
C GLU A 134 1.04 25.31 0.60
N GLU A 135 1.49 24.33 -0.18
CA GLU A 135 2.83 24.32 -0.79
C GLU A 135 2.93 25.16 -2.06
N GLN A 136 1.83 25.80 -2.50
CA GLN A 136 1.76 26.57 -3.74
C GLN A 136 2.25 25.78 -4.96
N ALA A 137 2.03 24.47 -4.94
CA ALA A 137 2.59 23.54 -5.91
C ALA A 137 1.67 23.36 -7.13
N THR A 138 2.26 23.06 -8.28
CA THR A 138 1.53 22.72 -9.51
C THR A 138 1.60 21.21 -9.74
N LEU A 139 0.50 20.50 -9.50
CA LEU A 139 0.45 19.05 -9.68
C LEU A 139 0.51 18.66 -11.17
N LYS A 140 1.60 18.02 -11.59
CA LYS A 140 1.80 17.55 -12.98
C LYS A 140 1.57 16.06 -13.16
N ALA A 141 1.80 15.27 -12.12
CA ALA A 141 1.66 13.82 -12.18
C ALA A 141 1.16 13.20 -10.88
N ILE A 142 0.50 12.05 -11.02
CA ILE A 142 0.17 11.14 -9.94
C ILE A 142 0.89 9.83 -10.21
N LEU A 143 1.61 9.31 -9.21
CA LEU A 143 2.19 7.97 -9.22
C LEU A 143 1.35 7.08 -8.31
N CYS A 144 0.68 6.08 -8.87
CA CYS A 144 -0.14 5.16 -8.11
C CYS A 144 0.57 3.81 -7.98
N THR A 145 0.87 3.38 -6.77
CA THR A 145 1.60 2.13 -6.50
C THR A 145 0.74 0.92 -6.85
N HIS A 146 -0.55 0.96 -6.53
CA HIS A 146 -1.49 -0.11 -6.83
C HIS A 146 -2.96 0.34 -6.72
N LYS A 147 -3.89 -0.54 -7.09
CA LYS A 147 -5.32 -0.23 -7.27
C LYS A 147 -6.20 -0.05 -6.04
N HIS A 148 -5.70 -0.30 -4.83
CA HIS A 148 -6.58 -0.24 -3.66
C HIS A 148 -7.03 1.20 -3.42
N TRP A 149 -8.28 1.33 -2.96
CA TRP A 149 -8.93 2.64 -2.85
C TRP A 149 -8.25 3.55 -1.83
N ASP A 150 -7.56 2.99 -0.84
CA ASP A 150 -6.73 3.71 0.12
C ASP A 150 -5.39 4.21 -0.45
N HIS A 151 -5.19 4.07 -1.77
CA HIS A 151 -4.04 4.61 -2.52
C HIS A 151 -4.51 5.36 -3.77
N SER A 152 -5.40 4.76 -4.56
CA SER A 152 -5.87 5.31 -5.84
C SER A 152 -7.15 6.14 -5.75
N GLY A 153 -7.70 6.30 -4.53
CA GLY A 153 -9.05 6.82 -4.30
C GLY A 153 -9.28 8.27 -4.73
N GLY A 154 -8.24 9.09 -4.74
CA GLY A 154 -8.29 10.50 -5.15
C GLY A 154 -7.87 10.75 -6.59
N ASN A 155 -7.36 9.76 -7.32
CA ASN A 155 -6.79 9.94 -8.66
C ASN A 155 -7.71 10.70 -9.62
N ASN A 156 -8.95 10.23 -9.78
CA ASN A 156 -9.92 10.85 -10.69
C ASN A 156 -10.29 12.29 -10.28
N ALA A 157 -10.37 12.56 -8.98
CA ALA A 157 -10.73 13.88 -8.48
C ALA A 157 -9.61 14.89 -8.73
N LEU A 158 -8.37 14.54 -8.36
CA LEU A 158 -7.21 15.40 -8.58
C LEU A 158 -6.89 15.57 -10.07
N LYS A 159 -7.00 14.51 -10.87
CA LYS A 159 -6.87 14.59 -12.33
C LYS A 159 -7.86 15.57 -12.93
N LYS A 160 -9.12 15.58 -12.46
CA LYS A 160 -10.14 16.51 -12.95
C LYS A 160 -9.81 17.96 -12.60
N ILE A 161 -9.21 18.20 -11.44
CA ILE A 161 -8.87 19.57 -10.96
C ILE A 161 -7.62 20.08 -11.68
N HIS A 162 -6.57 19.26 -11.79
CA HIS A 162 -5.23 19.68 -12.24
C HIS A 162 -4.90 19.29 -13.69
N SER A 163 -5.74 18.51 -14.36
CA SER A 163 -5.46 17.92 -15.68
C SER A 163 -4.12 17.17 -15.72
N CYS A 164 -3.75 16.52 -14.62
CA CYS A 164 -2.45 15.85 -14.46
C CYS A 164 -2.41 14.45 -15.09
N ARG A 165 -1.18 13.95 -15.30
CA ARG A 165 -0.93 12.58 -15.78
C ARG A 165 -1.06 11.59 -14.63
N VAL A 166 -1.67 10.43 -14.86
CA VAL A 166 -1.79 9.36 -13.85
C VAL A 166 -1.01 8.15 -14.34
N TYR A 167 0.01 7.79 -13.58
CA TYR A 167 0.90 6.67 -13.82
C TYR A 167 0.59 5.51 -12.87
N GLY A 168 0.85 4.30 -13.35
CA GLY A 168 0.58 3.05 -12.64
C GLY A 168 0.70 1.87 -13.59
N ASN A 169 0.61 0.65 -13.06
CA ASN A 169 0.60 -0.52 -13.92
C ASN A 169 -0.81 -0.80 -14.47
N ALA A 170 -0.90 -1.18 -15.74
CA ALA A 170 -2.18 -1.47 -16.40
C ALA A 170 -2.88 -2.71 -15.81
N ALA A 171 -2.15 -3.71 -15.29
CA ALA A 171 -2.72 -4.92 -14.73
C ALA A 171 -3.64 -4.67 -13.53
N ASP A 172 -3.45 -3.53 -12.86
CA ASP A 172 -4.20 -3.14 -11.68
C ASP A 172 -5.45 -2.29 -12.00
N ASN A 173 -5.72 -1.94 -13.26
CA ASN A 173 -6.87 -1.13 -13.64
C ASN A 173 -7.00 0.16 -12.79
N ILE A 174 -5.87 0.85 -12.58
CA ILE A 174 -5.79 2.05 -11.74
C ILE A 174 -6.85 3.09 -12.16
N PRO A 175 -7.71 3.56 -11.23
CA PRO A 175 -8.65 4.63 -11.53
C PRO A 175 -7.96 5.88 -12.08
N GLY A 176 -8.40 6.32 -13.24
CA GLY A 176 -7.91 7.55 -13.88
C GLY A 176 -6.60 7.41 -14.64
N LEU A 177 -6.03 6.19 -14.73
CA LEU A 177 -4.79 5.89 -15.45
C LEU A 177 -4.77 6.51 -16.85
N THR A 178 -3.67 7.18 -17.17
CA THR A 178 -3.44 7.73 -18.52
C THR A 178 -2.12 7.29 -19.13
N HIS A 179 -1.12 7.00 -18.30
CA HIS A 179 0.22 6.65 -18.74
C HIS A 179 0.62 5.33 -18.05
N PRO A 180 0.25 4.17 -18.61
CA PRO A 180 0.63 2.88 -18.05
C PRO A 180 2.16 2.74 -18.07
N LEU A 181 2.71 2.11 -17.02
CA LEU A 181 4.14 1.84 -16.89
C LEU A 181 4.41 0.34 -16.71
N SER A 182 5.56 -0.08 -17.20
CA SER A 182 6.15 -1.40 -17.08
C SER A 182 7.37 -1.38 -16.15
N HIS A 183 7.90 -2.57 -15.85
CA HIS A 183 9.10 -2.71 -15.03
C HIS A 183 10.29 -1.98 -15.66
N LYS A 184 10.97 -1.15 -14.85
CA LYS A 184 12.12 -0.30 -15.21
C LYS A 184 11.83 0.88 -16.14
N ASP A 185 10.57 1.15 -16.45
CA ASP A 185 10.22 2.39 -17.15
C ASP A 185 10.61 3.61 -16.29
N THR A 186 10.98 4.69 -16.96
CA THR A 186 11.37 5.94 -16.32
C THR A 186 10.42 7.06 -16.71
N LEU A 187 10.17 7.99 -15.78
CA LEU A 187 9.42 9.21 -16.07
C LEU A 187 10.09 10.42 -15.42
N THR A 188 9.86 11.60 -15.99
CA THR A 188 10.45 12.85 -15.50
C THR A 188 9.38 13.94 -15.38
N VAL A 189 9.46 14.69 -14.28
CA VAL A 189 8.65 15.89 -13.98
C VAL A 189 9.58 16.91 -13.36
N GLY A 190 9.76 18.07 -13.99
CA GLY A 190 10.83 19.01 -13.62
C GLY A 190 12.18 18.32 -13.52
N ARG A 191 12.86 18.49 -12.38
CA ARG A 191 14.13 17.81 -12.06
C ARG A 191 13.97 16.41 -11.41
N MET A 192 12.73 15.93 -11.22
CA MET A 192 12.46 14.65 -10.57
C MET A 192 12.50 13.52 -11.60
N HIS A 193 13.47 12.61 -11.44
CA HIS A 193 13.60 11.41 -12.27
C HIS A 193 13.16 10.19 -11.46
N PHE A 194 12.06 9.56 -11.89
CA PHE A 194 11.56 8.36 -11.23
C PHE A 194 11.76 7.13 -12.12
N LYS A 195 12.19 6.04 -11.50
CA LYS A 195 12.18 4.70 -12.07
C LYS A 195 11.05 3.89 -11.45
N ALA A 196 10.16 3.36 -12.28
CA ALA A 196 9.10 2.46 -11.86
C ALA A 196 9.62 1.02 -11.81
N LEU A 197 9.47 0.37 -10.67
CA LEU A 197 9.85 -1.03 -10.49
C LEU A 197 8.58 -1.84 -10.22
N LEU A 198 8.26 -2.77 -11.12
CA LEU A 198 7.16 -3.72 -10.91
C LEU A 198 7.52 -4.67 -9.76
N THR A 199 6.64 -4.76 -8.77
CA THR A 199 6.83 -5.52 -7.53
C THR A 199 5.54 -6.27 -7.16
N PRO A 200 5.13 -7.27 -7.96
CA PRO A 200 3.88 -7.99 -7.75
C PRO A 200 3.93 -8.76 -6.43
N GLY A 201 2.78 -8.94 -5.80
CA GLY A 201 2.69 -9.63 -4.51
C GLY A 201 1.46 -9.18 -3.73
N HIS A 202 1.47 -7.89 -3.36
CA HIS A 202 0.31 -7.29 -2.71
C HIS A 202 -0.89 -7.26 -3.65
N THR A 203 -0.69 -6.69 -4.84
CA THR A 203 -1.55 -6.84 -6.01
C THR A 203 -0.71 -7.36 -7.18
N VAL A 204 -1.36 -7.78 -8.27
CA VAL A 204 -0.67 -8.23 -9.49
C VAL A 204 0.07 -7.09 -10.20
N GLY A 205 -0.44 -5.88 -10.12
CA GLY A 205 0.14 -4.70 -10.78
C GLY A 205 0.92 -3.78 -9.83
N HIS A 206 1.22 -4.20 -8.60
CA HIS A 206 1.88 -3.33 -7.64
C HIS A 206 3.23 -2.85 -8.17
N MET A 207 3.50 -1.55 -8.07
CA MET A 207 4.79 -0.93 -8.39
C MET A 207 5.30 -0.12 -7.22
N VAL A 208 6.62 -0.02 -7.13
CA VAL A 208 7.32 0.97 -6.32
C VAL A 208 7.99 2.00 -7.23
N TYR A 209 8.14 3.21 -6.73
CA TYR A 209 8.75 4.31 -7.49
C TYR A 209 10.03 4.76 -6.79
N LEU A 210 11.15 4.64 -7.49
CA LEU A 210 12.44 5.11 -7.01
C LEU A 210 12.71 6.48 -7.63
N LEU A 211 12.64 7.54 -6.81
CA LEU A 211 13.19 8.84 -7.16
C LEU A 211 14.72 8.74 -7.08
N GLU A 212 15.38 8.93 -8.21
CA GLU A 212 16.82 8.75 -8.30
C GLU A 212 17.57 9.83 -7.50
N GLY A 213 18.61 9.39 -6.80
CA GLY A 213 19.55 10.28 -6.11
C GLY A 213 20.49 10.99 -7.10
N ARG A 214 21.42 11.80 -6.57
CA ARG A 214 22.49 12.41 -7.39
C ARG A 214 23.86 11.87 -6.97
N PRO A 215 24.78 11.58 -7.93
CA PRO A 215 26.07 10.94 -7.65
C PRO A 215 26.95 11.61 -6.57
N ASN A 216 26.78 12.93 -6.32
CA ASN A 216 27.49 13.69 -5.28
C ASN A 216 26.53 14.58 -4.46
N GLY A 217 25.29 14.12 -4.23
CA GLY A 217 24.25 14.97 -3.65
C GLY A 217 23.36 14.25 -2.65
N THR A 218 22.25 13.71 -3.14
CA THR A 218 21.15 13.22 -2.30
C THR A 218 20.92 11.73 -2.51
N PRO A 219 20.64 10.98 -1.43
CA PRO A 219 20.29 9.57 -1.56
C PRO A 219 19.01 9.41 -2.39
N PRO A 220 18.81 8.26 -3.05
CA PRO A 220 17.54 7.93 -3.69
C PRO A 220 16.39 7.88 -2.67
N SER A 221 15.15 8.08 -3.13
CA SER A 221 13.94 7.94 -2.31
C SER A 221 12.98 6.92 -2.92
N LEU A 222 12.67 5.86 -2.19
CA LEU A 222 11.77 4.80 -2.59
C LEU A 222 10.37 5.00 -1.99
N PHE A 223 9.38 5.18 -2.85
CA PHE A 223 7.97 5.11 -2.49
C PHE A 223 7.47 3.68 -2.65
N SER A 224 7.34 2.96 -1.53
CA SER A 224 7.19 1.50 -1.52
C SER A 224 5.75 1.00 -1.55
N GLY A 225 4.76 1.91 -1.48
CA GLY A 225 3.35 1.52 -1.41
C GLY A 225 3.08 0.57 -0.25
N ASP A 226 2.40 -0.54 -0.55
CA ASP A 226 2.09 -1.61 0.41
C ASP A 226 3.06 -2.80 0.29
N LEU A 227 4.21 -2.66 -0.38
CA LEU A 227 5.23 -3.71 -0.46
C LEU A 227 6.02 -3.80 0.86
N VAL A 228 6.85 -2.79 1.15
CA VAL A 228 7.67 -2.70 2.37
C VAL A 228 7.17 -1.54 3.22
N PHE A 229 7.01 -1.79 4.52
CA PHE A 229 6.75 -0.79 5.54
C PHE A 229 7.90 -0.73 6.52
N LEU A 230 7.92 0.28 7.40
CA LEU A 230 8.83 0.31 8.54
C LEU A 230 8.66 -0.96 9.38
N SER A 231 9.72 -1.76 9.48
CA SER A 231 9.73 -3.06 10.18
C SER A 231 8.63 -4.05 9.72
N GLY A 232 8.15 -3.96 8.48
CA GLY A 232 7.14 -4.88 7.98
C GLY A 232 7.00 -4.96 6.46
N SER A 233 6.03 -5.78 6.05
CA SER A 233 5.64 -5.96 4.64
C SER A 233 4.12 -5.98 4.48
N GLY A 234 3.68 -5.80 3.23
CA GLY A 234 2.34 -6.04 2.72
C GLY A 234 1.77 -7.41 3.06
N ARG A 235 0.46 -7.56 2.91
CA ARG A 235 -0.15 -8.89 2.75
C ARG A 235 -0.05 -9.31 1.29
N MET A 236 0.03 -10.60 1.03
CA MET A 236 -0.01 -11.17 -0.32
C MET A 236 -1.49 -11.44 -0.69
N PHE A 237 -2.17 -10.47 -1.30
CA PHE A 237 -3.58 -10.67 -1.70
C PHE A 237 -3.72 -11.35 -3.04
N GLU A 238 -2.83 -11.05 -4.00
CA GLU A 238 -2.95 -11.53 -5.38
C GLU A 238 -1.70 -12.25 -5.91
N GLY A 239 -0.54 -12.09 -5.26
CA GLY A 239 0.69 -12.79 -5.64
C GLY A 239 0.99 -14.02 -4.79
N SER A 240 1.81 -14.91 -5.34
CA SER A 240 2.35 -16.07 -4.61
C SER A 240 3.47 -15.66 -3.64
N PRO A 241 3.84 -16.52 -2.68
CA PRO A 241 5.00 -16.29 -1.81
C PRO A 241 6.30 -16.02 -2.56
N THR A 242 6.60 -16.79 -3.61
CA THR A 242 7.81 -16.61 -4.42
C THR A 242 7.77 -15.31 -5.22
N THR A 243 6.58 -14.92 -5.71
CA THR A 243 6.36 -13.62 -6.36
C THR A 243 6.63 -12.45 -5.40
N MET A 244 6.07 -12.49 -4.18
CA MET A 244 6.32 -11.47 -3.16
C MET A 244 7.79 -11.46 -2.72
N LEU A 245 8.41 -12.63 -2.58
CA LEU A 245 9.83 -12.75 -2.24
C LEU A 245 10.73 -12.07 -3.27
N SER A 246 10.49 -12.30 -4.57
CA SER A 246 11.24 -11.64 -5.65
C SER A 246 11.07 -10.11 -5.63
N SER A 247 9.86 -9.63 -5.30
CA SER A 247 9.60 -8.20 -5.09
C SER A 247 10.34 -7.62 -3.89
N LEU A 248 10.41 -8.36 -2.77
CA LEU A 248 11.19 -7.97 -1.60
C LEU A 248 12.70 -7.96 -1.91
N ASP A 249 13.19 -8.94 -2.67
CA ASP A 249 14.60 -9.00 -3.11
C ASP A 249 14.95 -7.84 -4.04
N THR A 250 14.01 -7.37 -4.87
CA THR A 250 14.20 -6.17 -5.70
C THR A 250 14.49 -4.94 -4.84
N VAL A 251 13.73 -4.74 -3.75
CA VAL A 251 13.96 -3.63 -2.81
C VAL A 251 15.20 -3.88 -1.95
N GLY A 252 15.45 -5.12 -1.54
CA GLY A 252 16.65 -5.52 -0.82
C GLY A 252 17.94 -5.35 -1.63
N GLY A 253 17.86 -5.29 -2.96
CA GLY A 253 18.99 -4.98 -3.84
C GLY A 253 19.34 -3.50 -3.97
N LEU A 254 18.53 -2.58 -3.41
CA LEU A 254 18.81 -1.14 -3.44
C LEU A 254 19.93 -0.76 -2.46
N SER A 255 20.51 0.42 -2.65
CA SER A 255 21.58 0.95 -1.79
C SER A 255 21.07 1.21 -0.38
N ASP A 256 21.94 1.03 0.61
CA ASP A 256 21.57 1.14 2.03
C ASP A 256 21.13 2.56 2.42
N ASP A 257 21.64 3.58 1.74
CA ASP A 257 21.28 4.99 1.94
C ASP A 257 19.93 5.38 1.32
N THR A 258 19.29 4.51 0.52
CA THR A 258 17.99 4.80 -0.09
C THR A 258 16.95 5.05 0.99
N LEU A 259 16.31 6.22 0.95
CA LEU A 259 15.25 6.61 1.89
C LEU A 259 13.96 5.87 1.58
N LEU A 260 13.31 5.30 2.59
CA LEU A 260 12.07 4.56 2.46
C LEU A 260 10.86 5.41 2.88
N TRP A 261 9.91 5.56 1.97
CA TRP A 261 8.63 6.27 2.14
C TRP A 261 7.45 5.30 1.98
N PRO A 262 7.01 4.64 3.06
CA PRO A 262 5.99 3.61 2.99
C PRO A 262 4.56 4.15 3.15
N ALA A 263 3.59 3.56 2.45
CA ALA A 263 2.25 4.12 2.42
C ALA A 263 1.43 3.96 3.71
N LYS A 264 1.94 3.26 4.73
CA LYS A 264 1.27 3.10 6.04
C LYS A 264 2.22 3.31 7.20
N GLN A 265 1.73 4.04 8.19
CA GLN A 265 2.39 4.19 9.48
C GLN A 265 2.29 2.89 10.29
N ARG A 266 3.43 2.34 10.68
CA ARG A 266 3.49 1.23 11.63
C ARG A 266 4.40 1.61 12.81
N CYS A 267 3.96 2.55 13.64
CA CYS A 267 4.63 2.80 14.91
C CYS A 267 4.47 1.58 15.85
N GLN A 268 5.56 1.21 16.52
CA GLN A 268 5.54 0.54 17.82
C GLN A 268 5.85 1.56 18.93
N GLY A 269 5.36 1.32 20.15
CA GLY A 269 5.83 2.02 21.36
C GLY A 269 5.46 3.51 21.51
N GLU A 270 6.33 4.24 22.22
CA GLU A 270 6.13 5.60 22.74
C GLU A 270 5.83 6.67 21.67
N GLN A 271 6.32 6.48 20.43
CA GLN A 271 6.09 7.41 19.33
C GLN A 271 4.62 7.50 18.89
N ARG A 272 3.77 6.51 19.20
CA ARG A 272 2.31 6.63 19.02
C ARG A 272 1.70 7.73 19.89
N GLY A 273 2.26 7.98 21.07
CA GLY A 273 1.82 9.04 21.97
C GLY A 273 2.13 10.44 21.43
N LEU A 274 3.22 10.57 20.67
CA LEU A 274 3.72 11.84 20.15
C LEU A 274 3.14 12.23 18.78
N LYS A 275 2.40 11.35 18.10
CA LYS A 275 1.76 11.60 16.79
C LYS A 275 2.70 12.12 15.68
N LEU A 276 3.98 11.75 15.72
CA LEU A 276 4.97 12.13 14.70
C LEU A 276 5.01 11.10 13.56
N CYS A 277 5.26 11.54 12.31
CA CYS A 277 5.66 10.59 11.27
C CYS A 277 7.02 9.99 11.66
N THR A 278 7.13 8.68 11.50
CA THR A 278 8.40 7.94 11.65
C THR A 278 9.06 7.69 10.29
N CYS A 279 8.52 8.31 9.24
CA CYS A 279 9.04 8.30 7.90
C CYS A 279 9.98 9.51 7.66
N PRO A 280 11.02 9.36 6.84
CA PRO A 280 11.50 8.11 6.23
C PRO A 280 12.42 7.30 7.18
N SER A 281 12.60 6.01 6.88
CA SER A 281 13.78 5.22 7.31
C SER A 281 14.75 5.06 6.13
N THR A 282 15.80 4.24 6.28
CA THR A 282 16.66 3.84 5.15
C THR A 282 16.49 2.35 4.80
N ILE A 283 16.80 1.97 3.57
CA ILE A 283 16.84 0.55 3.16
C ILE A 283 17.88 -0.23 3.97
N GLY A 284 19.00 0.39 4.35
CA GLY A 284 20.00 -0.20 5.24
C GLY A 284 19.44 -0.53 6.62
N ASP A 285 18.71 0.42 7.22
CA ASP A 285 18.00 0.21 8.49
C ASP A 285 17.00 -0.94 8.40
N GLU A 286 16.19 -0.97 7.33
CA GLU A 286 15.23 -2.06 7.14
C GLU A 286 15.92 -3.41 6.89
N LYS A 287 17.06 -3.47 6.21
CA LYS A 287 17.86 -4.72 6.12
C LYS A 287 18.37 -5.16 7.51
N ALA A 288 18.66 -4.21 8.39
CA ALA A 288 19.15 -4.49 9.73
C ALA A 288 18.05 -5.06 10.65
N TYR A 289 16.83 -4.51 10.65
CA TYR A 289 15.79 -4.92 11.61
C TYR A 289 14.48 -5.47 11.01
N ASN A 290 14.18 -5.24 9.73
CA ASN A 290 12.90 -5.68 9.15
C ASN A 290 12.93 -7.18 8.86
N PRO A 291 12.12 -8.00 9.54
CA PRO A 291 12.20 -9.45 9.38
C PRO A 291 11.82 -9.90 7.95
N PHE A 292 11.07 -9.08 7.19
CA PHE A 292 10.71 -9.40 5.80
C PHE A 292 11.84 -9.15 4.79
N LEU A 293 12.85 -8.35 5.13
CA LEU A 293 14.08 -8.21 4.33
C LEU A 293 15.20 -9.15 4.82
N ARG A 294 14.95 -9.91 5.89
CA ARG A 294 15.91 -10.81 6.56
C ARG A 294 15.53 -12.27 6.45
N LEU A 295 14.74 -12.65 5.44
CA LEU A 295 14.26 -14.04 5.23
C LEU A 295 15.40 -15.05 5.02
N HIS A 296 16.57 -14.58 4.61
CA HIS A 296 17.80 -15.36 4.48
C HIS A 296 18.53 -15.57 5.82
N SER A 297 18.16 -14.85 6.89
CA SER A 297 18.85 -14.89 8.18
C SER A 297 18.64 -16.23 8.88
N PRO A 298 19.72 -16.97 9.23
CA PRO A 298 19.62 -18.20 10.00
C PRO A 298 18.98 -18.01 11.37
N GLU A 299 19.16 -16.83 11.97
CA GLU A 299 18.55 -16.49 13.26
C GLU A 299 17.02 -16.45 13.16
N LEU A 300 16.49 -15.75 12.15
CA LEU A 300 15.05 -15.67 11.90
C LEU A 300 14.47 -17.04 11.57
N GLN A 301 15.17 -17.83 10.74
CA GLN A 301 14.75 -19.17 10.37
C GLN A 301 14.64 -20.10 11.59
N ARG A 302 15.66 -20.08 12.47
CA ARG A 302 15.62 -20.81 13.75
C ARG A 302 14.51 -20.32 14.68
N ALA A 303 14.30 -19.01 14.78
CA ALA A 303 13.24 -18.44 15.60
C ALA A 303 11.84 -18.87 15.14
N LEU A 304 11.66 -19.13 13.84
CA LEU A 304 10.44 -19.68 13.26
C LEU A 304 10.39 -21.21 13.28
N GLY A 305 11.44 -21.89 13.76
CA GLY A 305 11.53 -23.36 13.78
C GLY A 305 11.63 -23.99 12.38
N LEU A 306 12.18 -23.26 11.40
CA LEU A 306 12.27 -23.70 10.01
C LEU A 306 13.72 -24.07 9.65
N GLN A 307 13.85 -25.18 8.93
CA GLN A 307 15.09 -25.64 8.30
C GLN A 307 14.82 -25.99 6.85
N GLN A 308 15.82 -25.80 5.98
CA GLN A 308 15.76 -26.22 4.59
C GLN A 308 15.75 -27.75 4.53
N LEU A 309 14.86 -28.31 3.70
CA LEU A 309 14.83 -29.76 3.47
C LEU A 309 15.93 -30.17 2.49
N GLN A 310 16.35 -31.45 2.53
CA GLN A 310 17.53 -31.95 1.82
C GLN A 310 17.54 -31.66 0.30
N ASP A 311 16.37 -31.62 -0.34
CA ASP A 311 16.21 -31.37 -1.79
C ASP A 311 15.37 -30.10 -2.10
N GLU A 312 15.14 -29.25 -1.11
CA GLU A 312 14.33 -28.03 -1.29
C GLU A 312 15.16 -26.91 -1.90
N ASP A 313 14.66 -26.31 -2.99
CA ASP A 313 15.24 -25.10 -3.56
C ASP A 313 15.29 -23.96 -2.53
N TYR A 314 16.39 -23.21 -2.50
CA TYR A 314 16.59 -22.18 -1.48
C TYR A 314 15.60 -21.01 -1.60
N THR A 315 15.15 -20.66 -2.80
CA THR A 315 14.11 -19.64 -2.99
C THR A 315 12.77 -20.15 -2.49
N GLU A 316 12.42 -21.41 -2.74
CA GLU A 316 11.22 -22.04 -2.16
C GLU A 316 11.28 -22.09 -0.63
N PHE A 317 12.44 -22.44 -0.05
CA PHE A 317 12.65 -22.39 1.39
C PHE A 317 12.43 -20.98 1.96
N ARG A 318 13.03 -19.94 1.35
CA ARG A 318 12.82 -18.55 1.77
C ARG A 318 11.36 -18.10 1.61
N ALA A 319 10.66 -18.58 0.59
CA ALA A 319 9.23 -18.31 0.39
C ALA A 319 8.38 -18.97 1.49
N ARG A 320 8.74 -20.18 1.94
CA ARG A 320 8.13 -20.83 3.10
C ARG A 320 8.37 -20.06 4.41
N VAL A 321 9.59 -19.54 4.60
CA VAL A 321 9.92 -18.64 5.73
C VAL A 321 9.06 -17.38 5.70
N LEU A 322 8.89 -16.75 4.52
CA LEU A 322 8.02 -15.60 4.33
C LEU A 322 6.57 -15.90 4.71
N VAL A 323 6.03 -17.04 4.25
CA VAL A 323 4.67 -17.47 4.59
C VAL A 323 4.49 -17.60 6.09
N GLU A 324 5.44 -18.25 6.78
CA GLU A 324 5.32 -18.47 8.22
C GLU A 324 5.42 -17.16 9.00
N LEU A 325 6.42 -16.33 8.71
CA LEU A 325 6.54 -14.99 9.28
C LEU A 325 5.26 -14.16 9.07
N ARG A 326 4.68 -14.22 7.87
CA ARG A 326 3.44 -13.51 7.55
C ARG A 326 2.26 -14.01 8.37
N LYS A 327 2.13 -15.32 8.59
CA LYS A 327 1.09 -15.90 9.47
C LYS A 327 1.25 -15.39 10.90
N HIS A 328 2.46 -15.44 11.47
CA HIS A 328 2.72 -14.93 12.82
C HIS A 328 2.31 -13.45 12.95
N LYS A 329 2.69 -12.62 11.97
CA LYS A 329 2.33 -11.21 11.96
C LYS A 329 0.82 -10.99 11.82
N ASP A 330 0.12 -11.77 11.00
CA ASP A 330 -1.33 -11.67 10.83
C ASP A 330 -2.14 -12.13 12.03
N LEU A 331 -1.57 -13.02 12.86
CA LEU A 331 -2.14 -13.42 14.14
C LEU A 331 -1.88 -12.37 15.21
N TYR A 332 -0.67 -11.80 15.27
CA TYR A 332 -0.32 -10.75 16.23
C TYR A 332 -1.24 -9.52 16.10
N ASN A 333 -1.50 -9.06 14.88
CA ASN A 333 -2.39 -7.93 14.60
C ASN A 333 -3.87 -8.14 15.02
N ARG A 334 -4.26 -9.34 15.48
CA ARG A 334 -5.62 -9.64 15.96
C ARG A 334 -5.74 -9.65 17.49
N ARG A 335 -4.60 -9.64 18.19
CA ARG A 335 -4.56 -9.54 19.65
C ARG A 335 -4.70 -8.08 20.06
#